data_AF-A0A7D8UGE9-F1
#
_entry.id   AF-A0A7D8UGE9-F1
#
_cell.length_a   1.000
_cell.length_b   1.000
_cell.length_c   1.000
_cell.angle_alpha   90.00
_cell.angle_beta   90.00
_cell.angle_gamma   90.00
#
_symmetry.space_group_name_H-M   'P 1'
#
loop_
_entity.id
_entity.type
_entity.pdbx_description
1 polymer ?
#
loop_
_entity_poly.entity_id
_entity_poly.type
_entity_poly.pdbx_seq_one_letter_code
_entity_poly.pdbx_strand_id
1 'polypeptide(L)'
;MTNPDGRSPRTVLIFTCPKAGSGQGRERVAELADRLATLGVDVSVESDPAVLQRWSARHACDDPSALVVAAGGDGTLALVARELPSRMPIVPLPLGTENLVALHFGYSQEVPAALATILGGNDFTIDAGTANDRLFLVMATCGFDAEVVRAMHLTRRGHIRRWSYLGPILRAMRRYRFPELVVTMTDDLGQTHAVRCGWAMVFNLPCYALSLSIEPDASGTDGRLDVIAFTRRTLVSGFRYLAGVLWGSHIGWGDVVRRPIRSCQISSRVAVAYQLDGDYAGKLPLEIRVLPERIRLRLPPPPLAAGGPTAVRQPAESTPQRHEVNSLG
;
A
#
# COMPACT_ATOMS: atom_id res chain seq x y z
N MET A 1 -13.55 28.65 15.45
CA MET A 1 -14.00 27.62 16.39
C MET A 1 -12.82 26.72 16.66
N THR A 2 -12.14 26.92 17.79
CA THR A 2 -10.96 26.17 18.20
C THR A 2 -11.39 24.81 18.73
N ASN A 3 -10.90 23.74 18.09
CA ASN A 3 -11.09 22.37 18.53
C ASN A 3 -10.37 22.18 19.90
N PRO A 4 -11.04 21.68 20.96
CA PRO A 4 -10.50 21.69 22.33
C PRO A 4 -9.23 20.85 22.55
N ASP A 5 -8.87 19.96 21.61
CA ASP A 5 -7.84 18.94 21.82
C ASP A 5 -6.44 19.32 21.30
N GLY A 6 -6.24 20.50 20.72
CA GLY A 6 -4.92 20.94 20.22
C GLY A 6 -4.33 20.07 19.10
N ARG A 7 -5.13 19.21 18.45
CA ARG A 7 -4.70 18.21 17.44
C ARG A 7 -4.70 18.71 15.99
N SER A 8 -5.24 19.90 15.71
CA SER A 8 -5.24 20.43 14.35
C SER A 8 -3.82 20.84 13.95
N PRO A 9 -3.34 20.43 12.76
CA PRO A 9 -1.99 20.77 12.33
C PRO A 9 -1.85 22.29 12.20
N ARG A 10 -0.73 22.82 12.68
CA ARG A 10 -0.35 24.23 12.51
C ARG A 10 0.47 24.43 11.24
N THR A 11 1.19 23.40 10.81
CA THR A 11 2.02 23.43 9.61
C THR A 11 1.72 22.22 8.73
N VAL A 12 1.42 22.46 7.47
CA VAL A 12 1.12 21.43 6.47
C VAL A 12 2.01 21.61 5.25
N LEU A 13 2.76 20.57 4.88
CA LEU A 13 3.44 20.52 3.59
C LEU A 13 2.62 19.67 2.62
N ILE A 14 2.22 20.24 1.48
CA ILE A 14 1.58 19.51 0.39
C ILE A 14 2.66 19.13 -0.61
N PHE A 15 3.04 17.85 -0.63
CA PHE A 15 4.02 17.33 -1.57
C PHE A 15 3.34 16.80 -2.83
N THR A 16 3.72 17.33 -3.99
CA THR A 16 3.17 16.94 -5.29
C THR A 16 4.25 16.49 -6.26
N CYS A 17 3.96 15.48 -7.09
CA CYS A 17 4.87 15.06 -8.15
C CYS A 17 4.59 15.85 -9.45
N PRO A 18 5.62 16.30 -10.20
CA PRO A 18 5.44 17.08 -11.44
C PRO A 18 4.52 16.43 -12.49
N LYS A 19 4.50 15.09 -12.55
CA LYS A 19 3.64 14.31 -13.47
C LYS A 19 2.18 14.15 -13.00
N ALA A 20 1.91 14.29 -11.70
CA ALA A 20 0.56 14.20 -11.12
C ALA A 20 -0.15 15.58 -11.09
N GLY A 21 0.60 16.67 -11.27
CA GLY A 21 0.13 18.06 -11.24
C GLY A 21 -0.33 18.64 -12.58
N SER A 22 -0.83 17.84 -13.54
CA SER A 22 -1.39 18.37 -14.79
C SER A 22 -2.92 18.44 -14.73
N GLY A 23 -3.51 19.58 -15.13
CA GLY A 23 -4.97 19.78 -15.16
C GLY A 23 -5.59 19.85 -13.76
N GLN A 24 -6.69 19.12 -13.55
CA GLN A 24 -7.53 19.17 -12.33
C GLN A 24 -6.76 18.89 -11.02
N GLY A 25 -5.66 18.10 -11.07
CA GLY A 25 -4.85 17.84 -9.88
C GLY A 25 -4.17 19.08 -9.31
N ARG A 26 -3.73 20.01 -10.18
CA ARG A 26 -3.11 21.27 -9.75
C ARG A 26 -4.12 22.23 -9.13
N GLU A 27 -5.31 22.29 -9.71
CA GLU A 27 -6.42 23.10 -9.19
C GLU A 27 -6.82 22.65 -7.79
N ARG A 28 -6.94 21.33 -7.56
CA ARG A 28 -7.25 20.78 -6.23
C ARG A 28 -6.18 21.04 -5.19
N VAL A 29 -4.90 20.94 -5.56
CA VAL A 29 -3.79 21.26 -4.65
C VAL A 29 -3.82 22.75 -4.26
N ALA A 30 -4.04 23.63 -5.23
CA ALA A 30 -4.16 25.06 -4.98
C ALA A 30 -5.38 25.38 -4.09
N GLU A 31 -6.55 24.82 -4.40
CA GLU A 31 -7.76 25.01 -3.60
C GLU A 31 -7.58 24.50 -2.16
N LEU A 32 -6.93 23.34 -1.99
CA LEU A 32 -6.63 22.80 -0.65
C LEU A 32 -5.69 23.73 0.13
N ALA A 33 -4.65 24.24 -0.52
CA ALA A 33 -3.70 25.16 0.11
C ALA A 33 -4.39 26.47 0.54
N ASP A 34 -5.20 27.07 -0.33
CA ASP A 34 -5.92 28.32 -0.04
C ASP A 34 -6.91 28.17 1.12
N ARG A 35 -7.65 27.04 1.16
CA ARG A 35 -8.59 26.77 2.25
C ARG A 35 -7.88 26.52 3.58
N LEU A 36 -6.74 25.82 3.58
CA LEU A 36 -5.93 25.64 4.79
C LEU A 36 -5.35 26.97 5.29
N ALA A 37 -4.84 27.81 4.38
CA ALA A 37 -4.31 29.13 4.71
C ALA A 37 -5.41 30.06 5.29
N THR A 38 -6.62 30.01 4.73
CA THR A 38 -7.79 30.76 5.25
C THR A 38 -8.15 30.34 6.68
N LEU A 39 -7.86 29.10 7.06
CA LEU A 39 -8.05 28.57 8.42
C LEU A 39 -6.86 28.86 9.36
N GLY A 40 -5.84 29.59 8.90
CA GLY A 40 -4.66 29.97 9.68
C GLY A 40 -3.59 28.88 9.79
N VAL A 41 -3.64 27.86 8.93
CA VAL A 41 -2.58 26.84 8.84
C VAL A 41 -1.42 27.38 7.99
N ASP A 42 -0.19 27.22 8.45
CA ASP A 42 1.01 27.50 7.66
C ASP A 42 1.20 26.41 6.60
N VAL A 43 1.04 26.76 5.32
CA VAL A 43 1.03 25.80 4.21
C VAL A 43 2.12 26.10 3.21
N SER A 44 2.89 25.06 2.86
CA SER A 44 3.82 25.08 1.72
C SER A 44 3.47 24.00 0.71
N VAL A 45 3.53 24.32 -0.58
CA VAL A 45 3.35 23.34 -1.67
C VAL A 45 4.70 23.09 -2.32
N GLU A 46 5.15 21.83 -2.31
CA GLU A 46 6.49 21.46 -2.73
C GLU A 46 6.49 20.25 -3.67
N SER A 47 7.50 20.16 -4.53
CA SER A 47 7.67 19.02 -5.46
C SER A 47 9.10 18.47 -5.52
N ASP A 48 10.05 19.14 -4.87
CA ASP A 48 11.43 18.71 -4.76
C ASP A 48 11.60 17.81 -3.52
N PRO A 49 11.97 16.53 -3.68
CA PRO A 49 12.25 15.63 -2.56
C PRO A 49 13.29 16.19 -1.57
N ALA A 50 14.25 17.00 -2.04
CA ALA A 50 15.24 17.61 -1.15
C ALA A 50 14.61 18.68 -0.24
N VAL A 51 13.57 19.39 -0.69
CA VAL A 51 12.80 20.30 0.17
C VAL A 51 11.99 19.52 1.19
N LEU A 52 11.32 18.44 0.76
CA LEU A 52 10.60 17.53 1.66
C LEU A 52 11.49 17.00 2.78
N GLN A 53 12.69 16.53 2.44
CA GLN A 53 13.65 16.00 3.42
C GLN A 53 14.08 17.07 4.43
N ARG A 54 14.40 18.29 3.96
CA ARG A 54 14.77 19.41 4.85
C ARG A 54 13.60 19.83 5.74
N TRP A 55 12.39 19.91 5.18
CA TRP A 55 11.19 20.24 5.92
C TRP A 55 10.90 19.17 6.98
N SER A 56 11.01 17.90 6.62
CA SER A 56 10.86 16.77 7.53
C SER A 56 11.85 16.84 8.68
N ALA A 57 13.13 17.04 8.41
CA ALA A 57 14.18 17.14 9.43
C ALA A 57 13.92 18.29 10.43
N ARG A 58 13.36 19.41 9.98
CA ARG A 58 13.00 20.54 10.85
C ARG A 58 11.83 20.24 11.78
N HIS A 59 10.91 19.37 11.37
CA HIS A 59 9.70 19.02 12.11
C HIS A 59 9.74 17.58 12.68
N ALA A 60 10.91 16.92 12.65
CA ALA A 60 11.07 15.54 13.09
C ALA A 60 10.96 15.35 14.62
N CYS A 61 11.03 16.43 15.40
CA CYS A 61 11.04 16.41 16.87
C CYS A 61 9.63 16.27 17.48
N ASP A 62 8.89 15.23 17.10
CA ASP A 62 7.56 14.89 17.63
C ASP A 62 6.61 16.10 17.69
N ASP A 63 6.69 17.02 16.73
CA ASP A 63 5.74 18.13 16.63
C ASP A 63 4.38 17.58 16.17
N PRO A 64 3.38 17.45 17.06
CA PRO A 64 2.09 16.89 16.68
C PRO A 64 1.31 17.82 15.74
N SER A 65 1.83 19.03 15.51
CA SER A 65 1.22 20.05 14.66
C SER A 65 1.75 20.06 13.22
N ALA A 66 2.73 19.22 12.89
CA ALA A 66 3.26 19.07 11.53
C ALA A 66 2.61 17.87 10.80
N LEU A 67 2.15 18.08 9.57
CA LEU A 67 1.53 17.04 8.73
C LEU A 67 1.95 17.17 7.27
N VAL A 68 2.08 16.05 6.56
CA VAL A 68 2.37 16.05 5.12
C VAL A 68 1.19 15.51 4.33
N VAL A 69 0.76 16.23 3.31
CA VAL A 69 -0.21 15.76 2.32
C VAL A 69 0.56 15.21 1.12
N ALA A 70 0.38 13.93 0.81
CA ALA A 70 0.96 13.30 -0.37
C ALA A 70 -0.03 13.41 -1.55
N ALA A 71 0.12 14.45 -2.37
CA ALA A 71 -0.75 14.76 -3.51
C ALA A 71 -0.26 14.06 -4.78
N GLY A 72 -0.84 12.90 -5.10
CA GLY A 72 -0.41 12.09 -6.23
C GLY A 72 -0.97 10.68 -6.22
N GLY A 73 -0.23 9.76 -6.85
CA GLY A 73 -0.53 8.32 -6.79
C GLY A 73 0.27 7.60 -5.70
N ASP A 74 0.21 6.26 -5.73
CA ASP A 74 0.91 5.40 -4.76
C ASP A 74 2.43 5.67 -4.72
N GLY A 75 3.07 5.92 -5.88
CA GLY A 75 4.49 6.28 -5.93
C GLY A 75 4.82 7.62 -5.24
N THR A 76 3.92 8.61 -5.26
CA THR A 76 4.10 9.85 -4.49
C THR A 76 4.00 9.57 -2.99
N LEU A 77 3.02 8.76 -2.58
CA LEU A 77 2.85 8.37 -1.19
C LEU A 77 4.06 7.57 -0.68
N ALA A 78 4.57 6.61 -1.44
CA ALA A 78 5.75 5.83 -1.09
C ALA A 78 7.02 6.70 -0.98
N LEU A 79 7.18 7.70 -1.86
CA LEU A 79 8.27 8.68 -1.76
C LEU A 79 8.17 9.49 -0.46
N VAL A 80 6.99 10.05 -0.18
CA VAL A 80 6.76 10.81 1.06
C VAL A 80 7.03 9.93 2.28
N ALA A 81 6.42 8.75 2.33
CA ALA A 81 6.58 7.75 3.36
C ALA A 81 8.07 7.40 3.63
N ARG A 82 8.89 7.32 2.58
CA ARG A 82 10.33 7.05 2.70
C ARG A 82 11.10 8.18 3.37
N GLU A 83 10.81 9.43 2.99
CA GLU A 83 11.56 10.60 3.48
C GLU A 83 11.13 11.05 4.88
N LEU A 84 9.93 10.63 5.34
CA LEU A 84 9.40 11.05 6.63
C LEU A 84 9.73 10.05 7.77
N PRO A 85 9.92 10.56 9.01
CA PRO A 85 10.00 9.72 10.20
C PRO A 85 8.65 9.05 10.46
N SER A 86 8.68 7.88 11.13
CA SER A 86 7.49 7.05 11.32
C SER A 86 6.34 7.71 12.08
N ARG A 87 6.65 8.70 12.91
CA ARG A 87 5.67 9.40 13.75
C ARG A 87 4.98 10.57 13.08
N MET A 88 5.45 11.00 11.90
CA MET A 88 4.87 12.14 11.19
C MET A 88 3.65 11.70 10.38
N PRO A 89 2.46 12.27 10.61
CA PRO A 89 1.26 11.87 9.92
C PRO A 89 1.27 12.27 8.44
N ILE A 90 0.80 11.36 7.61
CA ILE A 90 0.63 11.54 6.17
C ILE A 90 -0.85 11.48 5.82
N VAL A 91 -1.30 12.40 4.96
CA VAL A 91 -2.63 12.34 4.32
C VAL A 91 -2.44 12.13 2.82
N PRO A 92 -2.80 10.95 2.27
CA PRO A 92 -2.94 10.77 0.84
C PRO A 92 -4.02 11.70 0.26
N LEU A 93 -3.66 12.48 -0.76
CA LEU A 93 -4.60 13.15 -1.66
C LEU A 93 -4.54 12.41 -3.01
N PRO A 94 -5.50 11.50 -3.29
CA PRO A 94 -5.41 10.55 -4.40
C PRO A 94 -5.65 11.24 -5.75
N LEU A 95 -4.56 11.64 -6.42
CA LEU A 95 -4.55 12.25 -7.75
C LEU A 95 -3.97 11.31 -8.82
N GLY A 96 -3.58 10.09 -8.44
CA GLY A 96 -3.12 9.04 -9.35
C GLY A 96 -4.26 8.19 -9.94
N THR A 97 -3.88 7.13 -10.66
CA THR A 97 -4.85 6.26 -11.35
C THR A 97 -5.43 5.17 -10.45
N GLU A 98 -4.60 4.47 -9.69
CA GLU A 98 -5.02 3.30 -8.89
C GLU A 98 -5.22 3.68 -7.41
N ASN A 99 -4.27 4.42 -6.82
CA ASN A 99 -4.33 4.95 -5.45
C ASN A 99 -4.73 3.87 -4.43
N LEU A 100 -4.03 2.74 -4.43
CA LEU A 100 -4.39 1.53 -3.68
C LEU A 100 -4.53 1.79 -2.17
N VAL A 101 -3.60 2.53 -1.57
CA VAL A 101 -3.67 2.89 -0.14
C VAL A 101 -4.86 3.82 0.12
N ALA A 102 -5.05 4.81 -0.76
CA ALA A 102 -6.15 5.75 -0.64
C ALA A 102 -7.52 5.05 -0.72
N LEU A 103 -7.66 4.12 -1.66
CA LEU A 103 -8.86 3.31 -1.86
C LEU A 103 -9.15 2.42 -0.64
N HIS A 104 -8.12 1.78 -0.08
CA HIS A 104 -8.27 0.89 1.08
C HIS A 104 -8.76 1.63 2.33
N PHE A 105 -8.21 2.81 2.60
CA PHE A 105 -8.55 3.62 3.78
C PHE A 105 -9.65 4.67 3.54
N GLY A 106 -10.26 4.69 2.35
CA GLY A 106 -11.41 5.56 2.05
C GLY A 106 -11.07 7.03 1.83
N TYR A 107 -9.84 7.36 1.43
CA TYR A 107 -9.45 8.73 1.10
C TYR A 107 -10.15 9.21 -0.17
N SER A 108 -10.55 10.48 -0.16
CA SER A 108 -11.19 11.15 -1.29
C SER A 108 -10.26 12.18 -1.90
N GLN A 109 -10.38 12.35 -3.22
CA GLN A 109 -9.71 13.41 -3.98
C GLN A 109 -10.40 14.78 -3.83
N GLU A 110 -11.58 14.82 -3.23
CA GLU A 110 -12.36 16.04 -3.05
C GLU A 110 -11.79 16.89 -1.91
N VAL A 111 -11.55 18.17 -2.19
CA VAL A 111 -10.90 19.11 -1.26
C VAL A 111 -11.63 19.20 0.09
N PRO A 112 -12.97 19.26 0.17
CA PRO A 112 -13.68 19.26 1.45
C PRO A 112 -13.39 18.02 2.31
N ALA A 113 -13.29 16.85 1.69
CA ALA A 113 -13.01 15.59 2.40
C ALA A 113 -11.53 15.51 2.84
N ALA A 114 -10.60 15.98 2.00
CA ALA A 114 -9.19 16.10 2.37
C ALA A 114 -9.01 17.06 3.56
N LEU A 115 -9.69 18.20 3.58
CA LEU A 115 -9.69 19.13 4.72
C LEU A 115 -10.23 18.50 6.00
N ALA A 116 -11.36 17.80 5.93
CA ALA A 116 -11.93 17.10 7.08
C ALA A 116 -10.93 16.08 7.65
N THR A 117 -10.21 15.38 6.78
CA THR A 117 -9.16 14.42 7.16
C THR A 117 -7.97 15.12 7.83
N ILE A 118 -7.46 16.21 7.25
CA ILE A 118 -6.30 16.94 7.78
C ILE A 118 -6.60 17.54 9.17
N LEU A 119 -7.79 18.13 9.33
CA LEU A 119 -8.15 18.92 10.51
C LEU A 119 -8.74 18.09 11.66
N GLY A 120 -9.41 16.97 11.35
CA GLY A 120 -10.17 16.18 12.32
C GLY A 120 -10.03 14.66 12.18
N GLY A 121 -9.17 14.18 11.28
CA GLY A 121 -8.85 12.76 11.18
C GLY A 121 -8.04 12.25 12.38
N ASN A 122 -8.07 10.94 12.59
CA ASN A 122 -7.27 10.27 13.61
C ASN A 122 -6.06 9.58 12.98
N ASP A 123 -4.94 9.61 13.69
CA ASP A 123 -3.72 8.95 13.24
C ASP A 123 -3.81 7.44 13.47
N PHE A 124 -3.41 6.70 12.44
CA PHE A 124 -3.37 5.24 12.40
C PHE A 124 -2.00 4.84 11.88
N THR A 125 -1.29 4.01 12.66
CA THR A 125 0.06 3.58 12.31
C THR A 125 -0.02 2.23 11.63
N ILE A 126 0.65 2.11 10.48
CA ILE A 126 0.76 0.88 9.71
C ILE A 126 2.21 0.48 9.51
N ASP A 127 2.40 -0.81 9.34
CA ASP A 127 3.63 -1.41 8.88
C ASP A 127 3.88 -1.06 7.41
N ALA A 128 5.12 -1.26 6.97
CA ALA A 128 5.48 -1.19 5.57
C ALA A 128 6.42 -2.33 5.21
N GLY A 129 6.56 -2.61 3.91
CA GLY A 129 7.57 -3.52 3.41
C GLY A 129 8.75 -2.77 2.79
N THR A 130 9.93 -3.39 2.82
CA THR A 130 11.07 -2.99 2.01
C THR A 130 11.41 -4.09 1.02
N ALA A 131 11.77 -3.70 -0.19
CA ALA A 131 12.18 -4.60 -1.27
C ALA A 131 13.48 -4.07 -1.88
N ASN A 132 14.62 -4.71 -1.61
CA ASN A 132 15.97 -4.19 -1.95
C ASN A 132 16.10 -2.68 -1.62
N ASP A 133 15.81 -2.31 -0.38
CA ASP A 133 15.82 -0.92 0.15
C ASP A 133 14.74 0.03 -0.41
N ARG A 134 13.83 -0.45 -1.25
CA ARG A 134 12.68 0.33 -1.73
C ARG A 134 11.45 0.05 -0.88
N LEU A 135 10.85 1.10 -0.35
CA LEU A 135 9.62 1.01 0.43
C LEU A 135 8.43 0.62 -0.46
N PHE A 136 7.55 -0.24 0.05
CA PHE A 136 6.22 -0.50 -0.48
C PHE A 136 5.22 -0.54 0.69
N LEU A 137 3.97 -0.17 0.43
CA LEU A 137 2.92 -0.01 1.45
C LEU A 137 1.81 -1.04 1.33
N VAL A 138 1.58 -1.58 0.14
CA VAL A 138 0.50 -2.52 -0.14
C VAL A 138 1.06 -3.89 -0.42
N MET A 139 1.92 -4.00 -1.43
CA MET A 139 2.34 -5.30 -1.94
C MET A 139 3.61 -5.28 -2.79
N ALA A 140 4.26 -6.43 -2.86
CA ALA A 140 5.29 -6.76 -3.83
C ALA A 140 4.93 -8.07 -4.55
N THR A 141 4.91 -8.10 -5.89
CA THR A 141 4.68 -9.35 -6.63
C THR A 141 5.81 -9.67 -7.58
N CYS A 142 6.02 -10.97 -7.78
CA CYS A 142 6.98 -11.55 -8.69
C CYS A 142 6.26 -12.59 -9.55
N GLY A 143 6.25 -12.36 -10.86
CA GLY A 143 5.72 -13.36 -11.77
C GLY A 143 4.84 -12.78 -12.87
N PHE A 144 3.72 -13.44 -13.09
CA PHE A 144 2.80 -13.17 -14.19
C PHE A 144 2.27 -11.73 -14.17
N ASP A 145 1.70 -11.28 -13.06
CA ASP A 145 1.11 -9.94 -12.93
C ASP A 145 2.17 -8.84 -13.01
N ALA A 146 3.35 -9.03 -12.40
CA ALA A 146 4.47 -8.10 -12.53
C ALA A 146 4.93 -7.95 -13.99
N GLU A 147 4.87 -9.02 -14.79
CA GLU A 147 5.15 -8.96 -16.23
C GLU A 147 4.05 -8.18 -17.00
N VAL A 148 2.79 -8.31 -16.60
CA VAL A 148 1.70 -7.46 -17.12
C VAL A 148 1.99 -5.99 -16.79
N VAL A 149 2.27 -5.67 -15.52
CA VAL A 149 2.59 -4.32 -15.05
C VAL A 149 3.78 -3.75 -15.82
N ARG A 150 4.85 -4.53 -16.00
CA ARG A 150 6.00 -4.15 -16.81
C ARG A 150 5.62 -3.84 -18.25
N ALA A 151 4.84 -4.70 -18.89
CA ALA A 151 4.39 -4.49 -20.26
C ALA A 151 3.58 -3.19 -20.39
N MET A 152 2.66 -2.94 -19.45
CA MET A 152 1.84 -1.73 -19.41
C MET A 152 2.66 -0.47 -19.14
N HIS A 153 3.62 -0.54 -18.22
CA HIS A 153 4.56 0.56 -17.94
C HIS A 153 5.30 0.98 -19.22
N LEU A 154 5.74 0.01 -20.03
CA LEU A 154 6.41 0.26 -21.32
C LEU A 154 5.47 0.76 -22.43
N THR A 155 4.15 0.55 -22.32
CA THR A 155 3.17 0.98 -23.32
C THR A 155 2.32 2.18 -22.90
N ARG A 156 2.56 2.77 -21.71
CA ARG A 156 1.69 3.78 -21.11
C ARG A 156 1.56 5.02 -22.01
N ARG A 157 0.38 5.19 -22.64
CA ARG A 157 -0.04 6.38 -23.38
C ARG A 157 -1.45 6.80 -22.89
N GLY A 158 -1.52 7.68 -21.89
CA GLY A 158 -2.76 8.37 -21.48
C GLY A 158 -3.64 7.67 -20.42
N HIS A 159 -4.82 8.25 -20.17
CA HIS A 159 -5.80 7.80 -19.17
C HIS A 159 -6.43 6.45 -19.55
N ILE A 160 -6.28 5.47 -18.67
CA ILE A 160 -6.60 4.05 -18.91
C ILE A 160 -7.94 3.73 -18.25
N ARG A 161 -8.89 3.18 -19.02
CA ARG A 161 -10.20 2.70 -18.50
C ARG A 161 -10.05 1.26 -17.97
N ARG A 162 -10.80 0.88 -16.92
CA ARG A 162 -10.77 -0.45 -16.28
C ARG A 162 -10.82 -1.65 -17.24
N TRP A 163 -11.51 -1.54 -18.38
CA TRP A 163 -11.63 -2.63 -19.38
C TRP A 163 -10.43 -2.78 -20.32
N SER A 164 -9.57 -1.75 -20.43
CA SER A 164 -8.40 -1.79 -21.29
C SER A 164 -7.25 -2.65 -20.75
N TYR A 165 -7.37 -3.13 -19.51
CA TYR A 165 -6.42 -4.04 -18.87
C TYR A 165 -6.55 -5.50 -19.35
N LEU A 166 -7.76 -5.96 -19.73
CA LEU A 166 -8.01 -7.38 -20.00
C LEU A 166 -7.25 -7.92 -21.22
N GLY A 167 -7.19 -7.14 -22.31
CA GLY A 167 -6.48 -7.53 -23.53
C GLY A 167 -4.96 -7.68 -23.33
N PRO A 168 -4.26 -6.68 -22.74
CA PRO A 168 -2.86 -6.80 -22.33
C PRO A 168 -2.58 -7.95 -21.37
N ILE A 169 -3.43 -8.14 -20.34
CA ILE A 169 -3.33 -9.25 -19.37
C ILE A 169 -3.34 -10.60 -20.09
N LEU A 170 -4.32 -10.84 -20.97
CA LEU A 170 -4.44 -12.10 -21.71
C LEU A 170 -3.24 -12.34 -22.66
N ARG A 171 -2.74 -11.28 -23.30
CA ARG A 171 -1.59 -11.37 -24.22
C ARG A 171 -0.30 -11.66 -23.47
N ALA A 172 -0.06 -11.00 -22.34
CA ALA A 172 1.08 -11.27 -21.47
C ALA A 172 0.98 -12.70 -20.91
N MET A 173 -0.20 -13.16 -20.50
CA MET A 173 -0.40 -14.49 -19.93
C MET A 173 -0.05 -15.58 -20.93
N ARG A 174 -0.49 -15.45 -22.18
CA ARG A 174 -0.16 -16.40 -23.26
C ARG A 174 1.33 -16.53 -23.54
N ARG A 175 2.12 -15.50 -23.23
CA ARG A 175 3.58 -15.49 -23.45
C ARG A 175 4.36 -15.88 -22.20
N TYR A 176 3.76 -15.72 -21.02
CA TYR A 176 4.43 -15.96 -19.75
C TYR A 176 4.60 -17.46 -19.50
N ARG A 177 5.85 -17.91 -19.35
CA ARG A 177 6.18 -19.34 -19.19
C ARG A 177 6.22 -19.84 -17.75
N PHE A 178 5.78 -19.03 -16.78
CA PHE A 178 5.79 -19.40 -15.35
C PHE A 178 7.13 -20.01 -14.90
N PRO A 179 8.24 -19.24 -15.02
CA PRO A 179 9.56 -19.70 -14.61
C PRO A 179 9.57 -20.09 -13.13
N GLU A 180 10.51 -20.97 -12.75
CA GLU A 180 10.65 -21.36 -11.35
C GLU A 180 11.09 -20.16 -10.51
N LEU A 181 10.32 -19.89 -9.46
CA LEU A 181 10.67 -19.00 -8.37
C LEU A 181 10.98 -19.86 -7.15
N VAL A 182 12.04 -19.49 -6.43
CA VAL A 182 12.34 -20.03 -5.11
C VAL A 182 12.12 -18.92 -4.10
N VAL A 183 11.13 -19.10 -3.22
CA VAL A 183 10.80 -18.16 -2.15
C VAL A 183 11.26 -18.77 -0.83
N THR A 184 12.25 -18.14 -0.20
CA THR A 184 12.74 -18.51 1.13
C THR A 184 12.15 -17.52 2.12
N MET A 185 11.34 -18.00 3.06
CA MET A 185 10.54 -17.25 4.02
C MET A 185 11.13 -17.41 5.41
N THR A 186 11.21 -16.34 6.18
CA THR A 186 11.55 -16.40 7.60
C THR A 186 10.36 -15.93 8.42
N ASP A 187 9.88 -16.77 9.32
CA ASP A 187 8.77 -16.45 10.22
C ASP A 187 9.23 -15.62 11.44
N ASP A 188 8.32 -15.39 12.38
CA ASP A 188 8.57 -14.67 13.62
C ASP A 188 9.42 -15.43 14.65
N LEU A 189 9.51 -16.76 14.52
CA LEU A 189 10.37 -17.62 15.32
C LEU A 189 11.78 -17.74 14.72
N GLY A 190 12.03 -17.13 13.56
CA GLY A 190 13.28 -17.23 12.83
C GLY A 190 13.42 -18.54 12.04
N GLN A 191 12.35 -19.33 11.89
CA GLN A 191 12.38 -20.56 11.10
C GLN A 191 12.29 -20.23 9.62
N THR A 192 13.13 -20.91 8.85
CA THR A 192 13.19 -20.72 7.40
C THR A 192 12.43 -21.79 6.66
N HIS A 193 11.58 -21.38 5.72
CA HIS A 193 10.81 -22.27 4.85
C HIS A 193 11.03 -21.91 3.39
N ALA A 194 11.25 -22.89 2.53
CA ALA A 194 11.40 -22.67 1.10
C ALA A 194 10.22 -23.27 0.32
N VAL A 195 9.67 -22.50 -0.62
CA VAL A 195 8.67 -22.97 -1.57
C VAL A 195 9.13 -22.70 -3.01
N ARG A 196 8.90 -23.68 -3.88
CA ARG A 196 9.06 -23.52 -5.33
C ARG A 196 7.70 -23.22 -5.94
N CYS A 197 7.61 -22.13 -6.71
CA CYS A 197 6.36 -21.68 -7.29
C CYS A 197 6.56 -21.07 -8.68
N GLY A 198 5.45 -20.83 -9.39
CA GLY A 198 5.44 -20.12 -10.68
C GLY A 198 5.05 -18.66 -10.58
N TRP A 199 4.51 -18.26 -9.41
CA TRP A 199 3.99 -16.94 -9.16
C TRP A 199 3.93 -16.71 -7.64
N ALA A 200 4.50 -15.60 -7.17
CA ALA A 200 4.60 -15.27 -5.75
C ALA A 200 4.24 -13.80 -5.52
N MET A 201 3.60 -13.54 -4.39
CA MET A 201 3.22 -12.20 -3.96
C MET A 201 3.43 -12.08 -2.46
N VAL A 202 3.70 -10.86 -2.01
CA VAL A 202 3.84 -10.51 -0.60
C VAL A 202 2.95 -9.30 -0.33
N PHE A 203 2.07 -9.38 0.65
CA PHE A 203 1.08 -8.37 0.99
C PHE A 203 1.36 -7.77 2.37
N ASN A 204 1.17 -6.47 2.49
CA ASN A 204 1.08 -5.72 3.74
C ASN A 204 -0.38 -5.31 4.02
N LEU A 205 -1.16 -5.02 2.97
CA LEU A 205 -2.57 -4.66 3.06
C LEU A 205 -3.41 -5.60 2.19
N PRO A 206 -4.68 -5.86 2.54
CA PRO A 206 -5.53 -6.83 1.85
C PRO A 206 -6.17 -6.25 0.57
N CYS A 207 -5.47 -5.34 -0.11
CA CYS A 207 -5.96 -4.64 -1.30
C CYS A 207 -5.07 -4.87 -2.52
N TYR A 208 -5.72 -4.96 -3.68
CA TYR A 208 -5.08 -5.06 -4.98
C TYR A 208 -5.93 -4.35 -6.03
N ALA A 209 -5.34 -4.03 -7.18
CA ALA A 209 -6.03 -3.40 -8.30
C ALA A 209 -7.33 -4.15 -8.67
N LEU A 210 -8.34 -3.41 -9.12
CA LEU A 210 -9.70 -3.91 -9.41
C LEU A 210 -10.44 -4.51 -8.20
N SER A 211 -10.05 -4.14 -6.97
CA SER A 211 -10.67 -4.65 -5.73
C SER A 211 -10.59 -6.17 -5.62
N LEU A 212 -9.53 -6.77 -6.18
CA LEU A 212 -9.28 -8.20 -6.09
C LEU A 212 -8.81 -8.54 -4.68
N SER A 213 -9.47 -9.53 -4.07
CA SER A 213 -9.11 -10.07 -2.77
C SER A 213 -8.21 -11.29 -2.96
N ILE A 214 -6.90 -11.03 -3.11
CA ILE A 214 -5.89 -12.08 -3.30
C ILE A 214 -5.45 -12.62 -1.93
N GLU A 215 -5.17 -11.72 -0.99
CA GLU A 215 -4.79 -12.07 0.36
C GLU A 215 -5.68 -11.28 1.34
N PRO A 216 -6.94 -11.73 1.56
CA PRO A 216 -7.91 -10.99 2.40
C PRO A 216 -7.51 -10.87 3.86
N ASP A 217 -6.67 -11.80 4.34
CA ASP A 217 -6.31 -11.87 5.75
C ASP A 217 -5.08 -11.03 6.08
N ALA A 218 -4.48 -10.35 5.08
CA ALA A 218 -3.34 -9.47 5.29
C ALA A 218 -3.70 -8.32 6.25
N SER A 219 -2.81 -8.10 7.22
CA SER A 219 -2.94 -7.06 8.24
C SER A 219 -1.78 -6.10 8.16
N GLY A 220 -2.05 -4.80 8.00
CA GLY A 220 -1.01 -3.79 7.95
C GLY A 220 -0.51 -3.33 9.31
N THR A 221 -0.79 -4.05 10.40
CA THR A 221 -0.47 -3.62 11.78
C THR A 221 0.00 -4.74 12.69
N ASP A 222 0.21 -5.96 12.20
CA ASP A 222 0.60 -7.11 13.02
C ASP A 222 2.13 -7.35 13.04
N GLY A 223 2.88 -6.44 12.42
CA GLY A 223 4.32 -6.50 12.23
C GLY A 223 4.76 -7.55 11.22
N ARG A 224 3.85 -8.15 10.44
CA ARG A 224 4.15 -9.23 9.50
C ARG A 224 3.81 -8.80 8.07
N LEU A 225 4.26 -9.60 7.12
CA LEU A 225 3.80 -9.55 5.74
C LEU A 225 3.26 -10.94 5.39
N ASP A 226 2.33 -11.01 4.45
CA ASP A 226 1.71 -12.26 4.04
C ASP A 226 2.19 -12.67 2.66
N VAL A 227 2.89 -13.81 2.58
CA VAL A 227 3.26 -14.40 1.31
C VAL A 227 2.15 -15.29 0.82
N ILE A 228 1.76 -15.11 -0.44
CA ILE A 228 0.94 -16.06 -1.19
C ILE A 228 1.72 -16.54 -2.42
N ALA A 229 1.88 -17.86 -2.53
CA ALA A 229 2.66 -18.51 -3.58
C ALA A 229 1.85 -19.58 -4.30
N PHE A 230 1.73 -19.44 -5.62
CA PHE A 230 1.04 -20.36 -6.51
C PHE A 230 2.03 -21.39 -7.07
N THR A 231 1.99 -22.61 -6.56
CA THR A 231 3.05 -23.60 -6.76
C THR A 231 3.10 -24.17 -8.18
N ARG A 232 1.97 -24.23 -8.89
CA ARG A 232 1.92 -24.74 -10.26
C ARG A 232 2.48 -23.73 -11.26
N ARG A 233 3.08 -24.25 -12.32
CA ARG A 233 3.92 -23.51 -13.28
C ARG A 233 3.47 -23.65 -14.73
N THR A 234 2.19 -23.89 -14.96
CA THR A 234 1.65 -24.07 -16.32
C THR A 234 0.71 -22.93 -16.67
N LEU A 235 0.53 -22.67 -17.96
CA LEU A 235 -0.45 -21.69 -18.46
C LEU A 235 -1.86 -22.00 -17.94
N VAL A 236 -2.26 -23.28 -17.98
CA VAL A 236 -3.58 -23.75 -17.51
C VAL A 236 -3.76 -23.43 -16.03
N SER A 237 -2.74 -23.71 -15.21
CA SER A 237 -2.76 -23.36 -13.79
C SER A 237 -2.82 -21.84 -13.59
N GLY A 238 -2.11 -21.05 -14.39
CA GLY A 238 -2.18 -19.59 -14.36
C GLY A 238 -3.59 -19.04 -14.60
N PHE A 239 -4.28 -19.55 -15.63
CA PHE A 239 -5.69 -19.20 -15.88
C PHE A 239 -6.59 -19.64 -14.72
N ARG A 240 -6.39 -20.85 -14.19
CA ARG A 240 -7.13 -21.34 -13.03
C ARG A 240 -6.91 -20.43 -11.82
N TYR A 241 -5.68 -20.00 -11.54
CA TYR A 241 -5.38 -19.08 -10.43
C TYR A 241 -6.03 -17.71 -10.62
N LEU A 242 -5.98 -17.14 -11.83
CA LEU A 242 -6.67 -15.88 -12.10
C LEU A 242 -8.19 -15.98 -11.86
N ALA A 243 -8.82 -17.07 -12.33
CA ALA A 243 -10.22 -17.33 -12.03
C ALA A 243 -10.44 -17.55 -10.52
N GLY A 244 -9.61 -18.33 -9.85
CA GLY A 244 -9.72 -18.54 -8.41
C GLY A 244 -9.61 -17.26 -7.58
N VAL A 245 -8.80 -16.29 -8.01
CA VAL A 245 -8.69 -14.96 -7.41
C VAL A 245 -9.97 -14.15 -7.61
N LEU A 246 -10.51 -14.14 -8.83
CA LEU A 246 -11.76 -13.41 -9.13
C LEU A 246 -12.95 -13.91 -8.31
N TRP A 247 -13.00 -15.22 -8.03
CA TRP A 247 -14.07 -15.85 -7.25
C TRP A 247 -13.72 -16.07 -5.76
N GLY A 248 -12.51 -15.69 -5.31
CA GLY A 248 -12.03 -15.93 -3.94
C GLY A 248 -11.77 -17.40 -3.55
N SER A 249 -11.99 -18.37 -4.46
CA SER A 249 -11.88 -19.81 -4.15
C SER A 249 -10.45 -20.32 -4.04
N HIS A 250 -9.46 -19.57 -4.55
CA HIS A 250 -8.05 -19.95 -4.56
C HIS A 250 -7.43 -20.17 -3.17
N ILE A 251 -7.98 -19.53 -2.14
CA ILE A 251 -7.43 -19.53 -0.77
C ILE A 251 -7.35 -20.95 -0.18
N GLY A 252 -8.32 -21.81 -0.52
CA GLY A 252 -8.40 -23.18 0.00
C GLY A 252 -7.71 -24.23 -0.87
N TRP A 253 -7.01 -23.84 -1.95
CA TRP A 253 -6.42 -24.81 -2.86
C TRP A 253 -5.09 -25.34 -2.33
N GLY A 254 -4.92 -26.67 -2.34
CA GLY A 254 -3.69 -27.33 -1.85
C GLY A 254 -2.42 -27.03 -2.66
N ASP A 255 -2.54 -26.29 -3.78
CA ASP A 255 -1.40 -25.80 -4.56
C ASP A 255 -1.18 -24.28 -4.43
N VAL A 256 -1.75 -23.68 -3.39
CA VAL A 256 -1.54 -22.30 -2.93
C VAL A 256 -0.95 -22.35 -1.53
N VAL A 257 0.20 -21.73 -1.34
CA VAL A 257 0.87 -21.62 -0.04
C VAL A 257 0.69 -20.20 0.46
N ARG A 258 0.13 -20.05 1.65
CA ARG A 258 -0.06 -18.77 2.36
C ARG A 258 0.69 -18.82 3.67
N ARG A 259 1.53 -17.82 3.95
CA ARG A 259 2.34 -17.79 5.18
C ARG A 259 2.62 -16.34 5.63
N PRO A 260 2.41 -16.02 6.92
CA PRO A 260 2.94 -14.80 7.50
C PRO A 260 4.47 -14.90 7.64
N ILE A 261 5.17 -13.79 7.41
CA ILE A 261 6.63 -13.71 7.43
C ILE A 261 7.11 -12.39 8.06
N ARG A 262 8.36 -12.39 8.52
CA ARG A 262 9.11 -11.15 8.82
C ARG A 262 10.01 -10.75 7.66
N SER A 263 10.51 -11.72 6.91
CA SER A 263 11.32 -11.49 5.72
C SER A 263 11.21 -12.63 4.73
N CYS A 264 11.50 -12.34 3.46
CA CYS A 264 11.72 -13.39 2.48
C CYS A 264 12.71 -12.99 1.39
N GLN A 265 13.31 -13.98 0.76
CA GLN A 265 14.10 -13.82 -0.45
C GLN A 265 13.44 -14.58 -1.60
N ILE A 266 13.22 -13.88 -2.70
CA ILE A 266 12.67 -14.44 -3.94
C ILE A 266 13.77 -14.44 -4.99
N SER A 267 14.04 -15.61 -5.55
CA SER A 267 15.07 -15.79 -6.58
C SER A 267 14.57 -16.62 -7.74
N SER A 268 15.19 -16.45 -8.90
CA SER A 268 14.96 -17.26 -10.09
C SER A 268 16.26 -17.36 -10.89
N ARG A 269 16.40 -18.47 -11.64
CA ARG A 269 17.52 -18.66 -12.58
C ARG A 269 17.41 -17.78 -13.83
N VAL A 270 16.22 -17.25 -14.09
CA VAL A 270 15.96 -16.34 -15.21
C VAL A 270 15.51 -14.98 -14.68
N ALA A 271 15.67 -13.95 -15.49
CA ALA A 271 15.32 -12.60 -15.11
C ALA A 271 13.78 -12.42 -15.08
N VAL A 272 13.17 -12.53 -13.90
CA VAL A 272 11.73 -12.35 -13.67
C VAL A 272 11.46 -10.96 -13.14
N ALA A 273 10.47 -10.29 -13.72
CA ALA A 273 10.02 -8.97 -13.28
C ALA A 273 9.37 -9.02 -11.88
N TYR A 274 9.58 -7.97 -11.10
CA TYR A 274 8.81 -7.70 -9.91
C TYR A 274 8.24 -6.27 -9.92
N GLN A 275 7.12 -6.09 -9.23
CA GLN A 275 6.47 -4.80 -9.03
C GLN A 275 6.29 -4.50 -7.54
N LEU A 276 6.16 -3.22 -7.22
CA LEU A 276 5.86 -2.69 -5.89
C LEU A 276 4.67 -1.73 -6.03
N ASP A 277 3.60 -1.95 -5.27
CA ASP A 277 2.40 -1.09 -5.22
C ASP A 277 1.82 -0.70 -6.59
N GLY A 278 1.86 -1.59 -7.59
CA GLY A 278 1.36 -1.30 -8.95
C GLY A 278 2.42 -0.77 -9.93
N ASP A 279 3.63 -0.47 -9.47
CA ASP A 279 4.71 0.07 -10.30
C ASP A 279 5.82 -0.96 -10.57
N TYR A 280 6.27 -1.03 -11.82
CA TYR A 280 7.40 -1.87 -12.20
C TYR A 280 8.69 -1.41 -11.50
N ALA A 281 9.30 -2.30 -10.72
CA ALA A 281 10.42 -1.93 -9.85
C ALA A 281 11.75 -2.57 -10.24
N GLY A 282 11.75 -3.74 -10.89
CA GLY A 282 13.00 -4.36 -11.33
C GLY A 282 12.85 -5.82 -11.73
N LYS A 283 13.94 -6.58 -11.56
CA LYS A 283 13.98 -8.03 -11.76
C LYS A 283 14.67 -8.72 -10.60
N LEU A 284 14.30 -9.98 -10.36
CA LEU A 284 14.89 -10.82 -9.30
C LEU A 284 16.43 -10.89 -9.39
N PRO A 285 17.14 -11.08 -8.26
CA PRO A 285 16.64 -11.42 -6.92
C PRO A 285 15.97 -10.26 -6.18
N LEU A 286 15.08 -10.60 -5.26
CA LEU A 286 14.35 -9.64 -4.43
C LEU A 286 14.43 -10.08 -2.96
N GLU A 287 14.95 -9.20 -2.12
CA GLU A 287 14.92 -9.35 -0.67
C GLU A 287 13.83 -8.46 -0.10
N ILE A 288 12.92 -9.06 0.68
CA ILE A 288 11.80 -8.38 1.32
C ILE A 288 11.92 -8.47 2.84
N ARG A 289 11.66 -7.35 3.53
CA ARG A 289 11.57 -7.29 4.99
C ARG A 289 10.43 -6.38 5.43
N VAL A 290 9.76 -6.76 6.52
CA VAL A 290 8.78 -5.91 7.19
C VAL A 290 9.46 -4.80 8.00
N LEU A 291 8.85 -3.62 7.99
CA LEU A 291 9.17 -2.48 8.85
C LEU A 291 7.94 -2.21 9.72
N PRO A 292 7.90 -2.74 10.95
CA PRO A 292 6.78 -2.51 11.84
C PRO A 292 6.61 -1.02 12.18
N GLU A 293 5.35 -0.60 12.31
CA GLU A 293 4.96 0.76 12.71
C GLU A 293 5.65 1.88 11.91
N ARG A 294 5.94 1.62 10.63
CA ARG A 294 6.77 2.49 9.81
C ARG A 294 6.08 3.77 9.38
N ILE A 295 4.76 3.75 9.18
CA ILE A 295 4.02 4.84 8.54
C ILE A 295 2.83 5.24 9.39
N ARG A 296 2.70 6.54 9.66
CA ARG A 296 1.52 7.10 10.29
C ARG A 296 0.64 7.77 9.26
N LEU A 297 -0.56 7.24 9.07
CA LEU A 297 -1.59 7.81 8.21
C LEU A 297 -2.60 8.56 9.07
N ARG A 298 -3.06 9.73 8.63
CA ARG A 298 -4.24 10.36 9.23
C ARG A 298 -5.46 9.94 8.46
N LEU A 299 -6.31 9.12 9.06
CA LEU A 299 -7.47 8.51 8.40
C LEU A 299 -8.62 9.51 8.25
N PRO A 300 -9.43 9.39 7.18
CA PRO A 300 -10.66 10.14 7.06
C PRO A 300 -11.55 9.93 8.30
N PRO A 301 -12.20 10.99 8.83
CA PRO A 301 -13.14 10.82 9.91
C PRO A 301 -14.28 9.90 9.45
N PRO A 302 -14.88 9.11 10.37
CA PRO A 302 -16.04 8.31 10.02
C PRO A 302 -17.13 9.22 9.43
N PRO A 303 -17.90 8.74 8.43
CA PRO A 303 -19.04 9.50 7.94
C PRO A 303 -19.91 9.89 9.13
N LEU A 304 -20.27 11.18 9.24
CA LEU A 304 -21.30 11.61 10.18
C LEU A 304 -22.52 10.73 9.91
N ALA A 305 -22.87 9.86 10.85
CA ALA A 305 -23.91 8.87 10.64
C ALA A 305 -25.24 9.57 10.30
N ALA A 306 -25.61 9.58 9.03
CA ALA A 306 -27.00 9.67 8.65
C ALA A 306 -27.65 8.39 9.18
N GLY A 307 -28.59 8.52 10.12
CA GLY A 307 -29.12 7.40 10.92
C GLY A 307 -29.36 6.10 10.13
N GLY A 308 -28.66 5.04 10.53
CA GLY A 308 -28.80 3.68 10.00
C GLY A 308 -27.53 2.84 10.26
N PRO A 309 -27.65 1.59 10.73
CA PRO A 309 -26.49 0.83 11.18
C PRO A 309 -25.74 0.24 9.98
N THR A 310 -24.58 0.81 9.65
CA THR A 310 -23.57 0.11 8.85
C THR A 310 -22.23 0.28 9.54
N ALA A 311 -21.84 -0.74 10.31
CA ALA A 311 -20.58 -0.78 11.02
C ALA A 311 -19.43 -0.90 10.01
N VAL A 312 -18.63 0.16 9.91
CA VAL A 312 -17.22 0.01 9.53
C VAL A 312 -16.59 -0.86 10.60
N ARG A 313 -16.15 -2.08 10.24
CA ARG A 313 -15.38 -2.92 11.16
C ARG A 313 -14.03 -2.23 11.38
N GLN A 314 -13.83 -1.68 12.57
CA GLN A 314 -12.49 -1.43 13.09
C GLN A 314 -11.76 -2.79 13.18
N PRO A 315 -10.46 -2.86 12.87
CA PRO A 315 -9.67 -4.06 13.14
C PRO A 315 -9.66 -4.29 14.66
N ALA A 316 -9.95 -5.53 15.07
CA ALA A 316 -10.11 -5.89 16.46
C ALA A 316 -8.78 -5.75 17.22
N GLU A 317 -8.79 -5.08 18.37
CA GLU A 317 -7.70 -5.13 19.34
C GLU A 317 -7.50 -6.57 19.81
N SER A 318 -6.31 -7.13 19.58
CA SER A 318 -5.95 -8.46 20.03
C SER A 318 -5.77 -8.47 21.55
N THR A 319 -6.76 -9.00 22.26
CA THR A 319 -6.61 -9.33 23.69
C THR A 319 -5.71 -10.56 23.84
N PRO A 320 -4.68 -10.56 24.69
CA PRO A 320 -3.85 -11.74 24.90
C PRO A 320 -4.63 -12.80 25.71
N GLN A 321 -4.79 -14.00 25.14
CA GLN A 321 -5.34 -15.16 25.86
C GLN A 321 -4.35 -15.59 26.96
N ARG A 322 -4.81 -15.55 28.21
CA ARG A 322 -4.14 -16.19 29.34
C ARG A 322 -4.31 -17.70 29.21
N HIS A 323 -3.20 -18.43 29.20
CA HIS A 323 -3.19 -19.88 29.39
C HIS A 323 -3.66 -20.21 30.82
N GLU A 324 -4.82 -20.86 30.94
CA GLU A 324 -5.17 -21.61 32.15
C GLU A 324 -4.45 -22.96 32.12
N VAL A 325 -3.59 -23.16 33.12
CA VAL A 325 -2.92 -24.41 33.43
C VAL A 325 -3.94 -25.30 34.14
N ASN A 326 -4.49 -26.28 33.43
CA ASN A 326 -5.33 -27.29 34.06
C ASN A 326 -4.43 -28.31 34.78
N SER A 327 -4.41 -28.21 36.11
CA SER A 327 -3.81 -29.17 37.02
C SER A 327 -4.92 -30.05 37.57
N LEU A 328 -4.96 -31.34 37.22
CA LEU A 328 -5.75 -32.32 37.96
C LEU A 328 -5.09 -33.70 37.92
N GLY A 329 -4.73 -34.16 39.12
CA GLY A 329 -5.08 -35.49 39.68
C GLY A 329 -4.71 -36.73 38.92
#